data_AF-A0A6L3VH30-F1
#
_entry.id   AF-A0A6L3VH30-F1
#
_cell.length_a   1.000
_cell.length_b   1.000
_cell.length_c   1.000
_cell.angle_alpha   90.00
_cell.angle_beta   90.00
_cell.angle_gamma   90.00
#
_symmetry.space_group_name_H-M   'P 1'
#
loop_
_entity.id
_entity.type
_entity.pdbx_description
1 polymer ?
#
loop_
_entity_poly.entity_id
_entity_poly.type
_entity_poly.pdbx_seq_one_letter_code
_entity_poly.pdbx_strand_id
1 'polypeptide(L)'
;MADDGEFVRLTGPYRSELLVHCYRMLGSLDEAEDLVQEVYLRAWRSFDRFEGRASLRTWLHRIATNVCLTGLGARRRRPLPSGLGAPAPDPEGPVGPARPEIEWLQPLPGAWADAAG
;
A
#
# COMPACT_ATOMS: atom_id res chain seq x y z
N MET A 1 -21.90 13.21 -9.38
CA MET A 1 -20.83 12.53 -10.13
C MET A 1 -19.77 13.56 -10.30
N ALA A 2 -18.76 13.53 -9.45
CA ALA A 2 -17.59 14.38 -9.55
C ALA A 2 -17.13 14.49 -11.00
N ASP A 3 -16.68 15.67 -11.38
CA ASP A 3 -15.99 15.84 -12.66
C ASP A 3 -14.74 14.95 -12.63
N ASP A 4 -14.72 13.93 -13.50
CA ASP A 4 -13.61 12.97 -13.60
C ASP A 4 -12.29 13.70 -13.86
N GLY A 5 -12.34 14.83 -14.59
CA GLY A 5 -11.19 15.71 -14.83
C GLY A 5 -10.67 16.37 -13.55
N GLU A 6 -11.56 16.94 -12.74
CA GLU A 6 -11.21 17.55 -11.46
C GLU A 6 -10.57 16.54 -10.48
N PHE A 7 -11.15 15.34 -10.35
CA PHE A 7 -10.59 14.31 -9.49
C PHE A 7 -9.16 13.95 -9.89
N VAL A 8 -8.92 13.68 -11.18
CA VAL A 8 -7.59 13.33 -11.68
C VAL A 8 -6.61 14.48 -11.48
N ARG A 9 -7.01 15.73 -11.77
CA ARG A 9 -6.16 16.91 -11.60
C ARG A 9 -5.73 17.11 -10.15
N LEU A 10 -6.64 16.92 -9.19
CA LEU A 10 -6.36 17.15 -7.77
C LEU A 10 -5.59 15.99 -7.13
N THR A 11 -5.86 14.75 -7.54
CA THR A 11 -5.29 13.55 -6.89
C THR A 11 -4.07 12.98 -7.59
N GLY A 12 -3.87 13.25 -8.88
CA GLY A 12 -2.76 12.75 -9.70
C GLY A 12 -1.36 13.02 -9.13
N PRO A 13 -1.06 14.23 -8.60
CA PRO A 13 0.26 14.54 -8.01
C PRO A 13 0.66 13.63 -6.85
N TYR A 14 -0.30 13.01 -6.17
CA TYR A 14 -0.03 12.14 -5.02
C TYR A 14 0.29 10.68 -5.41
N ARG A 15 0.22 10.32 -6.71
CA ARG A 15 0.35 8.90 -7.12
C ARG A 15 1.68 8.29 -6.70
N SER A 16 2.79 8.98 -6.99
CA SER A 16 4.14 8.50 -6.65
C SER A 16 4.31 8.39 -5.13
N GLU A 17 3.79 9.36 -4.38
CA GLU A 17 3.85 9.36 -2.92
C GLU A 17 3.05 8.19 -2.31
N LEU A 18 1.83 7.94 -2.81
CA LEU A 18 0.99 6.83 -2.38
C LEU A 18 1.61 5.48 -2.74
N LEU A 19 2.26 5.37 -3.90
CA LEU A 19 2.99 4.16 -4.28
C LEU A 19 4.13 3.86 -3.29
N VAL A 20 4.94 4.85 -2.96
CA VAL A 20 6.01 4.70 -1.97
C VAL A 20 5.44 4.33 -0.60
N HIS A 21 4.31 4.90 -0.19
CA HIS A 21 3.63 4.56 1.06
C HIS A 21 3.15 3.10 1.08
N CYS A 22 2.42 2.67 0.06
CA CYS A 22 1.96 1.29 -0.08
C CYS A 22 3.15 0.32 -0.12
N TYR A 23 4.20 0.66 -0.86
CA TYR A 23 5.42 -0.13 -0.96
C TYR A 23 6.11 -0.29 0.41
N ARG A 24 6.19 0.76 1.22
CA ARG A 24 6.75 0.65 2.58
C ARG A 24 5.93 -0.25 3.51
N MET A 25 4.61 -0.35 3.29
CA MET A 25 3.73 -1.21 4.10
C MET A 25 3.71 -2.67 3.65
N LEU A 26 3.77 -2.92 2.34
CA LEU A 26 3.62 -4.26 1.75
C LEU A 26 4.95 -4.92 1.42
N GLY A 27 5.92 -4.09 1.03
CA GLY A 27 7.24 -4.51 0.58
C GLY A 27 7.27 -5.29 -0.73
N SER A 28 6.18 -5.28 -1.49
CA SER A 28 6.14 -5.74 -2.87
C SER A 28 5.72 -4.57 -3.74
N LEU A 29 6.49 -4.31 -4.81
CA LEU A 29 6.15 -3.25 -5.76
C LEU A 29 4.86 -3.59 -6.51
N ASP A 30 4.73 -4.83 -7.00
CA ASP A 30 3.54 -5.28 -7.72
C ASP A 30 2.27 -5.14 -6.87
N GLU A 31 2.31 -5.62 -5.61
CA GLU A 31 1.17 -5.45 -4.69
C GLU A 31 0.91 -3.97 -4.39
N ALA A 32 1.95 -3.12 -4.31
CA ALA A 32 1.79 -1.70 -4.07
C ALA A 32 1.12 -0.98 -5.25
N GLU A 33 1.47 -1.32 -6.49
CA GLU A 33 0.84 -0.76 -7.68
C GLU A 33 -0.65 -1.12 -7.76
N ASP A 34 -0.98 -2.39 -7.49
CA ASP A 34 -2.37 -2.86 -7.44
C ASP A 34 -3.16 -2.13 -6.34
N LEU A 35 -2.60 -1.99 -5.15
CA LEU A 35 -3.29 -1.31 -4.05
C LEU A 35 -3.41 0.21 -4.29
N VAL A 36 -2.46 0.86 -4.97
CA VAL A 36 -2.63 2.26 -5.38
C VAL A 36 -3.84 2.41 -6.30
N GLN A 37 -4.06 1.48 -7.23
CA GLN A 37 -5.26 1.53 -8.07
C GLN A 37 -6.55 1.44 -7.23
N GLU A 38 -6.60 0.50 -6.28
CA GLU A 38 -7.74 0.37 -5.36
C GLU A 38 -7.94 1.63 -4.49
N VAL A 39 -6.86 2.32 -4.10
CA VAL A 39 -6.94 3.61 -3.40
C VAL A 39 -7.63 4.66 -4.25
N TYR A 40 -7.22 4.82 -5.52
CA TYR A 40 -7.86 5.77 -6.43
C TYR A 40 -9.32 5.42 -6.70
N LEU A 41 -9.66 4.13 -6.85
CA LEU A 41 -11.05 3.68 -7.01
C LEU A 41 -11.91 4.03 -5.79
N ARG A 42 -11.42 3.80 -4.56
CA ARG A 42 -12.13 4.17 -3.33
C ARG A 42 -12.23 5.67 -3.15
N ALA A 43 -11.16 6.40 -3.47
CA ALA A 43 -11.14 7.85 -3.42
C ALA A 43 -12.18 8.42 -4.39
N TRP A 44 -12.18 8.00 -5.67
CA TRP A 44 -13.16 8.45 -6.66
C TRP A 44 -14.61 8.21 -6.20
N ARG A 45 -14.93 7.00 -5.72
CA ARG A 45 -16.28 6.67 -5.19
C ARG A 45 -16.70 7.49 -3.96
N SER A 46 -15.77 8.15 -3.29
CA SER A 46 -16.03 8.93 -2.08
C SER A 46 -15.71 10.41 -2.23
N PHE A 47 -15.23 10.84 -3.40
CA PHE A 47 -14.76 12.19 -3.65
C PHE A 47 -15.90 13.23 -3.55
N ASP A 48 -17.10 12.90 -4.05
CA ASP A 48 -18.31 13.71 -3.92
C ASP A 48 -18.70 14.00 -2.44
N ARG A 49 -18.22 13.19 -1.50
CA ARG A 49 -18.48 13.32 -0.05
C ARG A 49 -17.30 13.88 0.73
N PHE A 50 -16.22 14.28 0.04
CA PHE A 50 -15.05 14.84 0.70
C PHE A 50 -15.31 16.31 1.06
N GLU A 51 -15.60 16.57 2.33
CA GLU A 51 -15.96 17.90 2.86
C GLU A 51 -14.75 18.81 3.14
N GLY A 52 -13.51 18.39 2.81
CA GLY A 52 -12.31 19.22 3.05
C GLY A 52 -11.94 19.41 4.53
N ARG A 53 -12.54 18.66 5.47
CA ARG A 53 -12.21 18.73 6.92
C ARG A 53 -10.78 18.28 7.26
N ALA A 54 -10.13 17.60 6.32
CA ALA A 54 -8.70 17.29 6.33
C ALA A 54 -8.13 17.65 4.97
N SER A 55 -6.80 17.83 4.86
CA SER A 55 -6.18 18.02 3.56
C SER A 55 -6.41 16.81 2.65
N LEU A 56 -6.45 17.04 1.33
CA LEU A 56 -6.61 15.98 0.33
C LEU A 56 -5.54 14.89 0.50
N ARG A 57 -4.29 15.31 0.75
CA ARG A 57 -3.17 14.42 1.08
C ARG A 57 -3.50 13.51 2.26
N THR A 58 -3.89 14.08 3.41
CA THR A 58 -4.22 13.29 4.62
C THR A 58 -5.37 12.33 4.37
N TRP A 59 -6.37 12.74 3.60
CA TRP A 59 -7.50 11.90 3.25
C TRP A 59 -7.08 10.71 2.36
N LEU A 60 -6.29 10.95 1.32
CA LEU A 60 -5.75 9.89 0.45
C LEU A 60 -4.87 8.90 1.22
N HIS A 61 -3.98 9.38 2.08
CA HIS A 61 -3.12 8.53 2.93
C HIS A 61 -3.90 7.68 3.93
N ARG A 62 -5.03 8.19 4.44
CA ARG A 62 -5.95 7.39 5.27
C ARG A 62 -6.55 6.24 4.46
N ILE A 63 -7.00 6.50 3.22
CA ILE A 63 -7.54 5.45 2.35
C ILE A 63 -6.43 4.42 2.05
N ALA A 64 -5.24 4.87 1.67
CA ALA A 64 -4.09 4.01 1.38
C ALA A 64 -3.70 3.10 2.54
N THR A 65 -3.62 3.66 3.74
CA THR A 65 -3.34 2.89 4.96
C THR A 65 -4.40 1.81 5.17
N ASN A 66 -5.69 2.14 5.06
CA ASN A 66 -6.77 1.16 5.23
C ASN A 66 -6.75 0.06 4.14
N VAL A 67 -6.47 0.41 2.90
CA VAL A 67 -6.33 -0.54 1.78
C VAL A 67 -5.16 -1.48 2.04
N CYS A 68 -3.99 -0.97 2.42
CA CYS A 68 -2.81 -1.78 2.72
C CYS A 68 -3.03 -2.73 3.89
N LEU A 69 -3.62 -2.25 4.99
CA LEU A 69 -3.95 -3.09 6.15
C LEU A 69 -4.92 -4.21 5.78
N THR A 70 -5.90 -3.91 4.92
CA THR A 70 -6.84 -4.92 4.40
C THR A 70 -6.12 -5.96 3.54
N GLY A 71 -5.22 -5.52 2.64
CA GLY A 71 -4.41 -6.38 1.79
C GLY A 71 -3.51 -7.33 2.58
N LEU A 72 -2.80 -6.82 3.58
CA LEU A 72 -1.99 -7.62 4.50
C LEU A 72 -2.82 -8.69 5.23
N GLY A 73 -4.02 -8.32 5.70
CA GLY A 73 -4.95 -9.27 6.31
C GLY A 73 -5.37 -10.40 5.37
N ALA A 74 -5.63 -10.10 4.09
CA ALA A 74 -5.98 -11.09 3.08
C ALA A 74 -4.80 -12.02 2.74
N ARG A 75 -3.57 -11.48 2.64
CA ARG A 75 -2.34 -12.26 2.38
C ARG A 75 -2.09 -13.31 3.47
N ARG A 76 -2.28 -12.96 4.75
CA ARG A 76 -2.13 -13.91 5.87
C ARG A 76 -3.15 -15.05 5.86
N ARG A 77 -4.30 -14.86 5.21
CA ARG A 77 -5.40 -15.85 5.16
C ARG A 77 -5.38 -16.70 3.89
N ARG A 78 -4.51 -16.41 2.92
CA ARG A 78 -4.38 -17.18 1.68
C ARG A 78 -3.78 -18.56 2.03
N PRO A 79 -4.50 -19.67 1.82
CA PRO A 79 -3.94 -21.00 2.00
C PRO A 79 -2.73 -21.13 1.06
N LEU A 80 -1.58 -21.51 1.61
CA LEU A 80 -0.44 -21.86 0.79
C LEU A 80 -0.82 -23.09 -0.06
N PRO A 81 -0.38 -23.18 -1.33
CA PRO A 81 -0.58 -24.38 -2.11
C PRO A 81 -0.11 -25.60 -1.31
N SER A 82 -0.95 -26.63 -1.24
CA SER A 82 -0.62 -27.87 -0.54
C SER A 82 0.68 -28.43 -1.13
N GLY A 83 1.72 -28.51 -0.30
CA GLY A 83 3.06 -28.96 -0.70
C GLY A 83 4.15 -27.87 -0.77
N LEU A 84 3.82 -26.58 -0.59
CA LEU A 84 4.79 -25.47 -0.54
C LEU A 84 4.88 -24.78 0.84
N GLY A 85 4.15 -25.28 1.84
CA GLY A 85 4.28 -24.81 3.22
C GLY A 85 5.60 -25.27 3.82
N ALA A 86 6.46 -24.33 4.24
CA ALA A 86 7.53 -24.66 5.16
C ALA A 86 6.92 -25.35 6.40
N PRO A 87 7.60 -26.36 6.99
CA PRO A 87 7.12 -26.95 8.24
C PRO A 87 6.87 -25.81 9.24
N ALA A 88 5.76 -25.90 9.98
CA ALA A 88 5.46 -24.94 11.02
C ALA A 88 6.69 -24.85 11.95
N PRO A 89 7.18 -23.63 12.24
CA PRO A 89 8.34 -23.49 13.10
C PRO A 89 8.05 -24.15 14.45
N ASP A 90 9.04 -24.88 14.97
CA ASP A 90 8.97 -25.49 16.29
C ASP A 90 8.67 -24.39 17.33
N PRO A 91 7.54 -24.44 18.05
CA PRO A 91 7.21 -23.46 19.07
C PRO A 91 8.21 -23.45 20.24
N GLU A 92 9.01 -24.51 20.41
CA GLU A 92 10.07 -24.62 21.42
C GLU A 92 11.48 -24.35 20.86
N GLY A 93 11.59 -24.05 19.56
CA GLY A 93 12.85 -23.72 18.91
C GLY A 93 13.40 -22.35 19.34
N PRO A 94 14.73 -22.12 19.25
CA PRO A 94 15.31 -20.82 19.56
C PRO A 94 14.71 -19.75 18.64
N VAL A 95 14.15 -18.69 19.23
CA VAL A 95 13.70 -17.50 18.49
C VAL A 95 14.93 -16.91 17.80
N GLY A 96 15.02 -17.10 16.49
CA GLY A 96 16.08 -16.50 15.66
C GLY A 96 16.09 -14.97 15.83
N PRO A 97 17.23 -14.30 15.59
CA PRO A 97 17.29 -12.86 15.72
C PRO A 97 16.18 -12.22 14.88
N ALA A 98 15.43 -11.29 15.48
CA ALA A 98 14.50 -10.44 14.74
C ALA A 98 15.30 -9.77 13.63
N ARG A 99 15.17 -10.26 12.39
CA ARG A 99 15.84 -9.67 11.23
C ARG A 99 15.42 -8.21 11.17
N PRO A 100 16.32 -7.23 11.39
CA PRO A 100 15.95 -5.82 11.40
C PRO A 100 15.84 -5.25 9.98
N GLU A 101 15.96 -6.08 8.96
CA GLU A 101 16.02 -5.68 7.57
C GLU A 101 14.84 -6.24 6.79
N ILE A 102 14.11 -5.34 6.15
CA ILE A 102 13.02 -5.63 5.22
C ILE A 102 13.64 -6.43 4.07
N GLU A 103 13.50 -7.76 4.12
CA GLU A 103 14.15 -8.76 3.24
C GLU A 103 13.83 -8.60 1.75
N TRP A 104 12.91 -7.72 1.40
CA TRP A 104 12.39 -7.49 0.05
C TRP A 104 12.41 -6.01 -0.35
N LEU A 105 13.22 -5.16 0.29
CA LEU A 105 13.39 -3.78 -0.14
C LEU A 105 14.11 -3.74 -1.50
N GLN A 106 13.35 -3.87 -2.58
CA GLN A 106 13.79 -3.53 -3.92
C GLN A 106 14.29 -2.08 -3.95
N PRO A 107 15.37 -1.79 -4.70
CA PRO A 107 15.82 -0.43 -4.88
C PRO A 107 14.68 0.39 -5.49
N LEU A 108 14.32 1.50 -4.83
CA LEU A 108 13.36 2.44 -5.39
C LEU A 108 13.94 2.95 -6.72
N PRO A 109 13.24 2.81 -7.86
CA PRO A 109 13.68 3.39 -9.12
C PRO A 109 14.01 4.88 -8.92
N GLY A 110 15.19 5.30 -9.38
CA GLY A 110 15.73 6.65 -9.11
C GLY A 110 14.79 7.79 -9.52
N ALA A 111 13.93 7.56 -10.53
CA ALA A 111 12.92 8.50 -10.98
C ALA A 111 11.88 8.89 -9.91
N TRP A 112 11.77 8.16 -8.80
CA TRP A 112 10.78 8.41 -7.74
C TRP A 112 11.41 8.95 -6.45
N ALA A 113 12.74 8.93 -6.34
CA ALA A 113 13.47 9.46 -5.20
C ALA A 113 13.38 11.00 -5.15
N ASP A 114 13.29 11.65 -6.31
CA ASP A 114 13.24 13.11 -6.43
C ASP A 114 11.87 13.71 -6.09
N ALA A 115 10.80 12.89 -6.06
CA ALA A 115 9.44 13.33 -5.75
C ALA A 115 9.16 13.46 -4.23
N ALA A 116 10.13 13.09 -3.39
CA ALA A 116 10.04 13.17 -1.93
C ALA A 116 10.82 14.36 -1.33
N GLY A 117 11.34 15.26 -2.18
CA GLY A 117 12.05 16.49 -1.81
C GLY A 117 11.18 17.74 -1.92
#